data_AF-A0A5E9AY98-F1
#
_entry.id   AF-A0A5E9AY98-F1
#
_cell.length_a   1.000
_cell.length_b   1.000
_cell.length_c   1.000
_cell.angle_alpha   90.00
_cell.angle_beta   90.00
_cell.angle_gamma   90.00
#
_symmetry.space_group_name_H-M   'P 1'
#
loop_
_entity.id
_entity.type
_entity.pdbx_description
1 polymer ?
#
loop_
_entity_poly.entity_id
_entity_poly.type
_entity_poly.pdbx_seq_one_letter_code
_entity_poly.pdbx_strand_id
1 'polypeptide(L)'
;MEGMTKADVDKLDKGLAVRSGRALRPRDAATLILLDRQGKDVLVLMGRRHARHAFMPGKFVFPGGRTDPADSRIAVGAPLRGEEEKKLVAGPGRASAARARAIAVSAIRETYEEAGLL
;
A
#
# COMPACT_ATOMS: atom_id res chain seq x y z
N MET A 1 12.92 8.16 22.82
CA MET A 1 13.08 8.64 21.44
C MET A 1 11.85 9.49 21.16
N GLU A 2 11.96 10.82 21.28
CA GLU A 2 10.82 11.71 21.08
C GLU A 2 10.33 11.60 19.64
N GLY A 3 9.06 11.20 19.48
CA GLY A 3 8.42 11.12 18.18
C GLY A 3 8.13 12.52 17.65
N MET A 4 8.18 12.68 16.32
CA MET A 4 7.76 13.92 15.66
C MET A 4 6.33 14.28 16.06
N THR A 5 6.13 15.54 16.42
CA THR A 5 4.80 16.07 16.70
C THR A 5 4.02 16.23 15.41
N LYS A 6 2.69 16.34 15.50
CA LYS A 6 1.84 16.64 14.34
C LYS A 6 2.28 17.91 13.61
N ALA A 7 2.78 18.91 14.34
CA ALA A 7 3.32 20.14 13.76
C ALA A 7 4.60 19.89 12.95
N ASP A 8 5.44 18.94 13.37
CA ASP A 8 6.65 18.56 12.64
C ASP A 8 6.30 17.84 11.33
N VAL A 9 5.28 16.97 11.36
CA VAL A 9 4.74 16.29 10.17
C VAL A 9 4.15 17.31 9.19
N ASP A 10 3.29 18.21 9.69
CA ASP A 10 2.65 19.25 8.87
C ASP A 10 3.68 20.19 8.22
N LYS A 11 4.81 20.45 8.89
CA LYS A 11 5.90 21.30 8.38
C LYS A 11 6.70 20.60 7.29
N LEU A 12 6.93 19.29 7.43
CA LEU A 12 7.51 18.42 6.38
C LEU A 12 6.60 18.38 5.14
N ASP A 13 5.30 18.23 5.33
CA ASP A 13 4.31 18.20 4.24
C ASP A 13 4.21 19.54 3.51
N LYS A 14 4.31 20.68 4.23
CA LYS A 14 4.37 22.01 3.61
C LYS A 14 5.64 22.23 2.78
N GLY A 15 6.78 21.66 3.18
CA GLY A 15 8.02 21.69 2.39
C GLY A 15 7.94 20.84 1.11
N LEU A 16 7.03 19.86 1.08
CA LEU A 16 6.73 19.01 -0.07
C LEU A 16 5.67 19.63 -1.01
N ALA A 17 5.03 20.73 -0.62
CA ALA A 17 3.98 21.37 -1.39
C ALA A 17 4.53 22.17 -2.59
N VAL A 18 4.32 21.57 -3.76
CA VAL A 18 4.18 22.16 -5.12
C VAL A 18 5.39 22.94 -5.63
N ARG A 19 6.35 22.21 -6.22
CA ARG A 19 7.05 22.73 -7.40
C ARG A 19 5.99 23.12 -8.44
N SER A 20 6.15 24.26 -9.10
CA SER A 20 5.27 24.87 -10.13
C SER A 20 5.11 24.04 -11.42
N GLY A 21 4.86 22.73 -11.29
CA GLY A 21 4.68 21.79 -12.38
C GLY A 21 3.26 21.21 -12.44
N ARG A 22 2.94 20.58 -13.56
CA ARG A 22 1.70 19.84 -13.79
C ARG A 22 1.42 18.87 -12.64
N ALA A 23 0.19 18.87 -12.11
CA ALA A 23 -0.25 17.94 -11.09
C ALA A 23 0.03 16.49 -11.53
N LEU A 24 0.76 15.74 -10.69
CA LEU A 24 1.05 14.33 -10.95
C LEU A 24 -0.20 13.50 -10.69
N ARG A 25 -0.47 12.53 -11.57
CA ARG A 25 -1.56 11.59 -11.39
C ARG A 25 -1.12 10.50 -10.40
N PRO A 26 -1.83 10.30 -9.27
CA PRO A 26 -1.56 9.19 -8.37
C PRO A 26 -1.63 7.85 -9.11
N ARG A 27 -0.78 6.92 -8.69
CA ARG A 27 -0.84 5.52 -9.13
C ARG A 27 -1.42 4.69 -8.00
N ASP A 28 -2.24 3.71 -8.35
CA ASP A 28 -2.78 2.79 -7.37
C ASP A 28 -1.66 1.91 -6.82
N ALA A 29 -1.74 1.66 -5.52
CA ALA A 29 -0.86 0.78 -4.79
C ALA A 29 -1.63 0.18 -3.62
N ALA A 30 -1.22 -1.00 -3.19
CA ALA A 30 -1.79 -1.65 -2.02
C ALA A 30 -0.70 -2.35 -1.20
N THR A 31 -1.01 -2.55 0.06
CA THR A 31 -0.11 -3.10 1.07
C THR A 31 -0.87 -4.13 1.89
N LEU A 32 -0.20 -5.23 2.23
CA LEU A 32 -0.75 -6.24 3.13
C LEU A 32 -0.08 -6.13 4.50
N ILE A 33 -0.88 -5.98 5.55
CA ILE A 33 -0.39 -6.02 6.93
C ILE A 33 -0.73 -7.39 7.50
N LEU A 34 0.30 -8.25 7.55
CA LEU A 34 0.18 -9.56 8.17
C LEU A 34 0.38 -9.45 9.67
N LEU A 35 -0.60 -9.95 10.43
CA LEU A 35 -0.60 -9.98 11.88
C LEU A 35 -0.34 -11.41 12.36
N ASP A 36 0.70 -11.58 13.16
CA ASP A 36 0.92 -12.80 13.94
C ASP A 36 0.55 -12.53 15.40
N ARG A 37 -0.37 -13.31 15.96
CA ARG A 37 -0.91 -13.11 17.31
C ARG A 37 -0.34 -14.18 18.24
N GLN A 38 0.52 -13.77 19.16
CA GLN A 38 1.15 -14.66 20.13
C GLN A 38 0.71 -14.28 21.55
N GLY A 39 -0.34 -14.94 22.04
CA GLY A 39 -0.93 -14.64 23.35
C GLY A 39 -1.47 -13.20 23.41
N LYS A 40 -0.82 -12.34 24.21
CA LYS A 40 -1.18 -10.91 24.33
C LYS A 40 -0.45 -10.02 23.32
N ASP A 41 0.57 -10.54 22.64
CA ASP A 41 1.39 -9.79 21.70
C ASP A 41 0.85 -9.89 20.28
N VAL A 42 1.01 -8.80 19.53
CA VAL A 42 0.71 -8.74 18.08
C VAL A 42 1.99 -8.35 17.36
N LEU A 43 2.52 -9.28 16.58
CA LEU A 43 3.66 -9.08 15.71
C LEU A 43 3.17 -8.72 14.31
N VAL A 44 3.94 -7.91 13.60
CA VAL A 44 3.64 -7.50 12.23
C VAL A 44 4.82 -7.81 11.30
N LEU A 45 4.53 -8.37 10.12
CA LEU A 45 5.59 -8.59 9.13
C LEU A 45 6.01 -7.28 8.48
N MET A 46 7.30 -6.97 8.54
CA MET A 46 7.88 -5.83 7.83
C MET A 46 9.16 -6.26 7.10
N GLY A 47 9.33 -5.76 5.87
CA GLY A 47 10.58 -5.84 5.13
C GLY A 47 11.44 -4.61 5.35
N ARG A 48 12.77 -4.76 5.28
CA ARG A 48 13.70 -3.61 5.23
C ARG A 48 14.12 -3.36 3.80
N ARG A 49 13.80 -2.18 3.26
CA ARG A 49 14.16 -1.85 1.88
C ARG A 49 15.67 -1.85 1.68
N HIS A 50 16.12 -2.43 0.57
CA HIS A 50 17.53 -2.40 0.19
C HIS A 50 18.04 -0.95 0.06
N ALA A 51 19.30 -0.72 0.45
CA ALA A 51 19.91 0.62 0.51
C ALA A 51 19.98 1.34 -0.85
N ARG A 52 19.89 0.58 -1.96
CA ARG A 52 19.92 1.11 -3.33
C ARG A 52 18.53 1.43 -3.91
N HIS A 53 17.45 1.34 -3.13
CA HIS A 53 16.13 1.73 -3.62
C HIS A 53 16.03 3.24 -3.86
N ALA A 54 15.47 3.63 -5.01
CA ALA A 54 15.24 5.03 -5.38
C ALA A 54 14.23 5.77 -4.49
N PHE A 55 13.47 5.04 -3.66
CA PHE A 55 12.46 5.60 -2.77
C PHE A 55 12.56 4.93 -1.39
N MET A 56 12.74 5.74 -0.34
CA MET A 56 12.84 5.31 1.07
C MET A 56 13.84 4.17 1.36
N PRO A 57 15.12 4.26 0.92
CA PRO A 57 16.11 3.22 1.20
C PRO A 57 16.31 3.00 2.71
N GLY A 58 16.49 1.74 3.13
CA GLY A 58 16.77 1.34 4.51
C GLY A 58 15.60 1.43 5.50
N LYS A 59 14.42 1.88 5.08
CA LYS A 59 13.21 1.93 5.93
C LYS A 59 12.55 0.56 6.06
N PHE A 60 11.94 0.33 7.22
CA PHE A 60 11.00 -0.76 7.41
C PHE A 60 9.66 -0.40 6.76
N VAL A 61 9.13 -1.32 5.96
CA VAL A 61 7.88 -1.16 5.23
C VAL A 61 7.08 -2.45 5.33
N PHE A 62 5.76 -2.33 5.23
CA PHE A 62 4.92 -3.49 5.02
C PHE A 62 5.04 -3.96 3.56
N PRO A 63 4.88 -5.27 3.30
CA PRO A 63 4.89 -5.79 1.94
C PRO A 63 3.80 -5.16 1.08
N GLY A 64 4.16 -4.76 -0.13
CA GLY A 64 3.20 -4.11 -1.02
C GLY A 64 3.85 -3.23 -2.07
N GLY A 65 3.04 -2.86 -3.05
CA GLY A 65 3.56 -2.17 -4.22
C GLY A 65 2.46 -1.63 -5.12
N ARG A 66 2.85 -1.28 -6.33
CA ARG A 66 1.95 -0.68 -7.31
C ARG A 66 1.03 -1.75 -7.87
N THR A 67 -0.20 -1.37 -8.16
CA THR A 67 -1.12 -2.24 -8.90
C THR A 67 -0.68 -2.35 -10.35
N ASP A 68 -0.50 -3.58 -10.84
CA ASP A 68 -0.24 -3.90 -12.23
C ASP A 68 -1.56 -4.15 -12.97
N PRO A 69 -1.72 -3.73 -14.25
CA PRO A 69 -2.92 -4.05 -15.03
C PRO A 69 -3.28 -5.54 -15.06
N ALA A 70 -2.30 -6.45 -15.00
CA ALA A 70 -2.50 -7.89 -14.98
C ALA A 70 -3.17 -8.38 -13.69
N ASP A 71 -3.09 -7.64 -12.58
CA ASP A 71 -3.70 -8.01 -11.29
C ASP A 71 -5.22 -8.17 -11.42
N SER A 72 -5.85 -7.44 -12.35
CA SER A 72 -7.28 -7.56 -12.63
C SER A 72 -7.69 -8.91 -13.23
N ARG A 73 -6.75 -9.68 -13.78
CA ARG A 73 -6.98 -10.93 -14.50
C ARG A 73 -6.64 -12.18 -13.68
N ILE A 74 -6.04 -12.01 -12.51
CA ILE A 74 -5.70 -13.11 -11.62
C ILE A 74 -7.00 -13.72 -11.06
N ALA A 75 -7.11 -15.05 -11.16
CA ALA A 75 -8.22 -15.79 -10.58
C ALA A 75 -8.10 -15.76 -9.04
N VAL A 76 -9.20 -15.45 -8.37
CA VAL A 76 -9.27 -15.36 -6.91
C VAL A 76 -10.27 -16.36 -6.37
N GLY A 77 -9.97 -16.98 -5.22
CA GLY A 77 -10.87 -17.97 -4.60
C GLY A 77 -12.19 -17.38 -4.10
N ALA A 78 -12.20 -16.08 -3.76
CA ALA A 78 -13.40 -15.33 -3.42
C ALA A 78 -13.25 -13.87 -3.87
N PRO A 79 -14.36 -13.21 -4.24
CA PRO A 79 -14.33 -11.78 -4.52
C PRO A 79 -14.08 -10.97 -3.24
N LEU A 80 -13.80 -9.68 -3.42
CA LEU A 80 -13.85 -8.73 -2.32
C LEU A 80 -15.23 -8.78 -1.67
N ARG A 81 -15.25 -8.60 -0.35
CA ARG A 81 -16.50 -8.36 0.37
C ARG A 81 -17.15 -7.08 -0.16
N GLY A 82 -18.49 -7.11 -0.30
CA GLY A 82 -19.23 -6.05 -0.98
C GLY A 82 -19.06 -4.67 -0.36
N GLU A 83 -18.87 -4.58 0.97
CA GLU A 83 -18.68 -3.30 1.67
C GLU A 83 -17.30 -2.69 1.38
N GLU A 84 -16.27 -3.51 1.27
CA GLU A 84 -14.90 -3.13 0.95
C GLU A 84 -14.79 -2.72 -0.52
N GLU A 85 -15.47 -3.44 -1.42
CA GLU A 85 -15.58 -3.05 -2.83
C GLU A 85 -16.27 -1.69 -2.98
N LYS A 86 -17.42 -1.47 -2.30
CA LYS A 86 -18.13 -0.19 -2.30
C LYS A 86 -17.22 0.96 -1.85
N LYS A 87 -16.42 0.77 -0.80
CA LYS A 87 -15.47 1.78 -0.31
C LYS A 87 -14.41 2.13 -1.35
N LEU A 88 -13.84 1.13 -2.03
CA LEU A 88 -12.84 1.34 -3.09
C LEU A 88 -13.43 2.04 -4.32
N VAL A 89 -14.65 1.69 -4.71
CA VAL A 89 -15.36 2.29 -5.85
C VAL A 89 -15.77 3.74 -5.55
N ALA A 90 -16.18 4.04 -4.31
CA ALA A 90 -16.60 5.38 -3.88
C ALA A 90 -15.43 6.37 -3.70
N GLY A 91 -14.18 5.89 -3.71
CA GLY A 91 -13.00 6.71 -3.48
C GLY A 91 -12.68 7.72 -4.61
N PRO A 92 -11.78 8.68 -4.33
CA PRO A 92 -11.31 9.63 -5.34
C PRO A 92 -10.68 8.88 -6.52
N GLY A 93 -11.23 9.08 -7.72
CA GLY A 93 -10.78 8.41 -8.95
C GLY A 93 -11.70 7.30 -9.48
N ARG A 94 -12.87 7.06 -8.85
CA ARG A 94 -13.96 6.17 -9.31
C ARG A 94 -13.43 4.84 -9.86
N ALA A 95 -12.86 4.01 -8.98
CA ALA A 95 -12.39 2.69 -9.38
C ALA A 95 -13.57 1.85 -9.92
N SER A 96 -13.38 1.16 -11.04
CA SER A 96 -14.31 0.11 -11.45
C SER A 96 -14.17 -1.11 -10.53
N ALA A 97 -15.15 -2.01 -10.52
CA ALA A 97 -15.05 -3.28 -9.78
C ALA A 97 -13.77 -4.07 -10.15
N ALA A 98 -13.41 -4.07 -11.45
CA ALA A 98 -12.18 -4.69 -11.92
C ALA A 98 -10.91 -4.05 -11.34
N ARG A 99 -10.90 -2.71 -11.22
CA ARG A 99 -9.79 -1.97 -10.64
C ARG A 99 -9.73 -2.14 -9.12
N ALA A 100 -10.87 -2.14 -8.43
CA ALA A 100 -10.95 -2.42 -7.00
C ALA A 100 -10.38 -3.81 -6.66
N ARG A 101 -10.76 -4.84 -7.44
CA ARG A 101 -10.16 -6.17 -7.33
C ARG A 101 -8.65 -6.14 -7.58
N ALA A 102 -8.20 -5.49 -8.65
CA ALA A 102 -6.78 -5.39 -8.98
C ALA A 102 -5.96 -4.77 -7.83
N ILE A 103 -6.48 -3.72 -7.20
CA ILE A 103 -5.84 -3.08 -6.04
C ILE A 103 -5.65 -4.10 -4.91
N ALA A 104 -6.69 -4.83 -4.53
CA ALA A 104 -6.58 -5.83 -3.46
C ALA A 104 -5.62 -6.97 -3.81
N VAL A 105 -5.69 -7.48 -5.05
CA VAL A 105 -4.80 -8.55 -5.54
C VAL A 105 -3.34 -8.09 -5.56
N SER A 106 -3.08 -6.82 -5.88
CA SER A 106 -1.71 -6.30 -5.94
C SER A 106 -0.99 -6.41 -4.58
N ALA A 107 -1.69 -6.24 -3.46
CA ALA A 107 -1.09 -6.44 -2.14
C ALA A 107 -0.65 -7.90 -1.91
N ILE A 108 -1.42 -8.87 -2.40
CA ILE A 108 -1.12 -10.31 -2.28
C ILE A 108 0.07 -10.66 -3.18
N ARG A 109 0.03 -10.24 -4.45
CA ARG A 109 1.13 -10.49 -5.41
C ARG A 109 2.45 -9.92 -4.89
N GLU A 110 2.46 -8.66 -4.46
CA GLU A 110 3.67 -8.01 -3.95
C GLU A 110 4.16 -8.68 -2.65
N THR A 111 3.25 -9.14 -1.78
CA THR A 111 3.66 -9.91 -0.59
C THR A 111 4.37 -11.22 -0.96
N TYR A 112 3.87 -11.93 -1.98
CA TYR A 112 4.55 -13.11 -2.50
C TYR A 112 5.92 -12.77 -3.08
N GLU A 113 6.02 -11.73 -3.90
CA GLU A 113 7.28 -11.32 -4.54
C GLU A 113 8.34 -10.87 -3.52
N GLU A 114 7.94 -10.15 -2.46
CA GLU A 114 8.85 -9.57 -1.48
C GLU A 114 9.19 -10.50 -0.30
N ALA A 115 8.22 -11.33 0.12
CA ALA A 115 8.34 -12.16 1.33
C ALA A 115 8.16 -13.67 1.09
N GLY A 116 7.76 -14.10 -0.11
CA GLY A 116 7.56 -15.51 -0.44
C GLY A 116 6.35 -16.17 0.24
N LEU A 117 5.35 -15.37 0.67
CA LEU A 117 4.17 -15.86 1.41
C LEU A 117 2.90 -15.82 0.54
N LEU A 118 2.18 -16.96 0.49
CA LEU A 118 0.85 -17.14 -0.11
C LEU A 118 -0.02 -18.07 0.75
#